data_AF-A0ABD3UI92-F1
#
_entry.id   AF-A0ABD3UI92-F1
#
_cell.length_a   1.000
_cell.length_b   1.000
_cell.length_c   1.000
_cell.angle_alpha   90.00
_cell.angle_beta   90.00
_cell.angle_gamma   90.00
#
_symmetry.space_group_name_H-M   'P 1'
#
loop_
_entity.id
_entity.type
_entity.pdbx_description
1 polymer ?
#
loop_
_entity_poly.entity_id
_entity_poly.type
_entity_poly.pdbx_seq_one_letter_code
_entity_poly.pdbx_strand_id
1 'polypeptide(L)'
;MAASSLTSSALTIPRPPLTSSETLQTFIIPNNSFNMRRKTLNRTPALKAEFDISFFERDLQGNDGSTPPTIPGSGFPDVEGKEEPQCPPGLRQYETMVVLRPDMSEDERLAFTQKYEELLVAGGGMYVEVFNRGVIPLAYGIRKKNKAGESNTYLDGIYLLFTYFTKPESLSTFGETLLADDDVIRSSSFKIRKRKLF
;
A
#
# COMPACT_ATOMS: atom_id res chain seq x y z
N MET A 1 14.31 0.82 73.65
CA MET A 1 14.02 0.53 72.23
C MET A 1 13.29 1.72 71.66
N ALA A 2 13.86 2.34 70.63
CA ALA A 2 13.51 3.67 70.14
C ALA A 2 12.20 3.68 69.33
N ALA A 3 11.40 4.74 69.49
CA ALA A 3 10.22 5.03 68.67
C ALA A 3 10.54 6.22 67.75
N SER A 4 10.52 5.99 66.44
CA SER A 4 10.75 6.99 65.40
C SER A 4 9.45 7.69 65.02
N SER A 5 9.49 9.02 65.04
CA SER A 5 8.43 9.95 64.67
C SER A 5 8.28 10.06 63.15
N LEU A 6 7.02 10.06 62.69
CA LEU A 6 6.62 10.34 61.32
C LEU A 6 6.55 11.86 61.09
N THR A 7 7.42 12.40 60.26
CA THR A 7 7.40 13.81 59.83
C THR A 7 6.82 13.93 58.44
N SER A 8 5.55 14.37 58.37
CA SER A 8 4.86 14.76 57.16
C SER A 8 5.52 16.00 56.53
N SER A 9 5.98 15.87 55.30
CA SER A 9 6.49 16.99 54.49
C SER A 9 5.57 17.18 53.29
N ALA A 10 4.69 18.16 53.36
CA ALA A 10 3.87 18.64 52.25
C ALA A 10 4.69 19.68 51.46
N LEU A 11 4.95 19.42 50.18
CA LEU A 11 5.52 20.42 49.27
C LEU A 11 4.63 20.57 48.04
N THR A 12 4.31 21.84 47.82
CA THR A 12 3.35 22.43 46.90
C THR A 12 3.85 22.39 45.45
N ILE A 13 2.94 22.05 44.53
CA ILE A 13 3.13 22.10 43.08
C ILE A 13 2.86 23.53 42.61
N PRO A 14 3.77 24.21 41.88
CA PRO A 14 3.44 25.43 41.16
C PRO A 14 2.91 25.09 39.76
N ARG A 15 1.70 25.57 39.47
CA ARG A 15 1.02 25.57 38.15
C ARG A 15 1.59 26.71 37.27
N PRO A 16 1.63 26.58 35.92
CA PRO A 16 2.47 27.42 35.06
C PRO A 16 1.86 28.79 34.74
N PRO A 17 2.68 29.80 34.39
CA PRO A 17 2.17 31.03 33.79
C PRO A 17 1.91 30.84 32.29
N LEU A 18 0.65 31.10 31.92
CA LEU A 18 0.23 31.48 30.58
C LEU A 18 0.93 32.79 30.20
N THR A 19 1.69 32.79 29.10
CA THR A 19 2.09 34.03 28.41
C THR A 19 1.65 33.93 26.97
N SER A 20 0.59 34.65 26.67
CA SER A 20 0.18 35.04 25.32
C SER A 20 1.06 36.20 24.86
N SER A 21 1.85 36.01 23.82
CA SER A 21 2.35 37.12 23.00
C SER A 21 2.04 36.82 21.54
N GLU A 22 1.04 37.53 21.04
CA GLU A 22 0.79 37.71 19.63
C GLU A 22 2.04 38.31 18.98
N THR A 23 2.50 37.68 17.90
CA THR A 23 3.31 38.38 16.90
C THR A 23 2.98 37.78 15.54
N LEU A 24 2.06 38.43 14.85
CA LEU A 24 1.79 38.22 13.44
C LEU A 24 3.02 38.65 12.64
N GLN A 25 3.95 37.72 12.40
CA GLN A 25 4.94 37.89 11.35
C GLN A 25 4.34 37.41 10.05
N THR A 26 4.02 38.40 9.22
CA THR A 26 3.55 38.26 7.85
C THR A 26 4.56 37.45 7.05
N PHE A 27 4.08 36.39 6.41
CA PHE A 27 4.82 35.64 5.40
C PHE A 27 5.28 36.58 4.29
N ILE A 28 6.59 36.69 4.09
CA ILE A 28 7.18 37.11 2.82
C ILE A 28 8.03 35.93 2.34
N ILE A 29 7.40 35.04 1.57
CA ILE A 29 8.12 34.05 0.78
C ILE A 29 8.73 34.80 -0.41
N PRO A 30 10.06 34.78 -0.62
CA PRO A 30 10.62 35.29 -1.85
C PRO A 30 10.15 34.39 -3.01
N ASN A 31 9.38 34.97 -3.92
CA ASN A 31 9.06 34.39 -5.22
C ASN A 31 10.37 34.18 -6.00
N ASN A 32 10.99 33.01 -5.85
CA ASN A 32 12.03 32.58 -6.77
C ASN A 32 11.34 32.05 -8.02
N SER A 33 11.07 32.95 -8.96
CA SER A 33 10.67 32.61 -10.32
C SER A 33 11.81 31.82 -10.97
N PHE A 34 11.77 30.49 -10.83
CA PHE A 34 12.58 29.61 -11.65
C PHE A 34 12.11 29.74 -13.10
N ASN A 35 12.79 30.63 -13.82
CA ASN A 35 12.75 30.72 -15.27
C ASN A 35 13.27 29.39 -15.85
N MET A 36 12.35 28.47 -16.10
CA MET A 36 12.59 27.32 -16.96
C MET A 36 12.76 27.83 -18.39
N ARG A 37 14.00 28.20 -18.75
CA ARG A 37 14.43 28.35 -20.14
C ARG A 37 14.16 27.03 -20.84
N ARG A 38 13.02 26.93 -21.53
CA ARG A 38 12.78 25.90 -22.55
C ARG A 38 13.88 26.04 -23.58
N LYS A 39 14.90 25.18 -23.50
CA LYS A 39 15.77 24.92 -24.64
C LYS A 39 14.89 24.25 -25.68
N THR A 40 14.56 25.01 -26.72
CA THR A 40 13.97 24.49 -27.96
C THR A 40 14.95 23.48 -28.54
N LEU A 41 14.72 22.20 -28.25
CA LEU A 41 15.42 21.12 -28.93
C LEU A 41 14.76 20.97 -30.30
N ASN A 42 15.60 21.11 -31.32
CA ASN A 42 15.25 21.07 -32.72
C ASN A 42 14.43 19.80 -33.02
N ARG A 43 13.24 20.04 -33.55
CA ARG A 43 12.33 19.04 -34.13
C ARG A 43 13.03 18.44 -35.35
N THR A 44 13.70 17.31 -35.17
CA THR A 44 14.08 16.42 -36.27
C THR A 44 12.82 15.73 -36.79
N PRO A 45 12.72 15.47 -38.11
CA PRO A 45 11.48 15.06 -38.74
C PRO A 45 11.05 13.66 -38.29
N ALA A 46 9.73 13.50 -38.18
CA ALA A 46 9.06 12.24 -37.88
C ALA A 46 9.52 11.14 -38.85
N LEU A 47 10.30 10.20 -38.34
CA LEU A 47 10.45 8.90 -39.00
C LEU A 47 9.14 8.15 -38.73
N LYS A 48 8.30 8.06 -39.77
CA LYS A 48 7.19 7.11 -39.82
C LYS A 48 7.81 5.73 -39.61
N ALA A 49 7.67 5.19 -38.41
CA ALA A 49 7.79 3.75 -38.22
C ALA A 49 6.54 3.14 -38.86
N GLU A 50 6.66 2.73 -40.11
CA GLU A 50 5.67 1.86 -40.75
C GLU A 50 5.76 0.52 -40.02
N PHE A 51 4.77 0.29 -39.16
CA PHE A 51 4.58 -0.97 -38.47
C PHE A 51 4.09 -1.97 -39.51
N ASP A 52 4.99 -2.81 -40.01
CA ASP A 52 4.71 -3.76 -41.07
C ASP A 52 3.97 -4.98 -40.51
N ILE A 53 2.64 -4.94 -40.62
CA ILE A 53 1.72 -6.01 -40.17
C ILE A 53 1.93 -7.30 -41.00
N SER A 54 2.62 -7.23 -42.14
CA SER A 54 2.84 -8.37 -43.04
C SER A 54 3.79 -9.44 -42.48
N PHE A 55 4.53 -9.15 -41.40
CA PHE A 55 5.34 -10.16 -40.70
C PHE A 55 4.47 -11.20 -39.97
N PHE A 56 3.29 -10.82 -39.48
CA PHE A 56 2.39 -11.72 -38.75
C PHE A 56 1.43 -12.51 -39.66
N GLU A 57 1.34 -12.15 -40.93
CA GLU A 57 0.32 -12.70 -41.85
C GLU A 57 0.84 -13.83 -42.77
N ARG A 58 2.13 -14.17 -42.69
CA ARG A 58 2.73 -15.18 -43.60
C ARG A 58 2.42 -16.64 -43.23
N ASP A 59 1.83 -16.92 -42.08
CA ASP A 59 1.65 -18.30 -41.60
C ASP A 59 0.23 -18.87 -41.76
N LEU A 60 -0.68 -18.20 -42.49
CA LEU A 60 -2.08 -18.66 -42.64
C LEU A 60 -2.50 -19.04 -44.07
N GLN A 61 -1.57 -19.24 -45.00
CA GLN A 61 -1.92 -19.67 -46.36
C GLN A 61 -0.98 -20.73 -46.92
N GLY A 62 -1.36 -21.99 -46.73
CA GLY A 62 -0.71 -23.15 -47.32
C GLY A 62 -1.52 -24.41 -47.09
N ASN A 63 -2.59 -24.60 -47.87
CA ASN A 63 -3.24 -25.90 -48.02
C ASN A 63 -2.35 -26.76 -48.92
N ASP A 64 -1.94 -27.95 -48.44
CA ASP A 64 -1.99 -29.25 -49.12
C ASP A 64 -1.04 -30.28 -48.43
N GLY A 65 -1.62 -31.07 -47.52
CA GLY A 65 -1.36 -32.51 -47.38
C GLY A 65 0.00 -33.06 -46.93
N SER A 66 0.31 -33.01 -45.62
CA SER A 66 0.90 -34.15 -44.86
C SER A 66 1.01 -33.82 -43.36
N THR A 67 0.36 -34.61 -42.49
CA THR A 67 0.49 -34.62 -41.01
C THR A 67 1.95 -34.65 -40.54
N PRO A 68 2.42 -33.98 -39.45
CA PRO A 68 1.93 -34.07 -38.04
C PRO A 68 2.18 -32.75 -37.20
N PRO A 69 2.20 -32.74 -35.84
CA PRO A 69 1.28 -33.28 -34.84
C PRO A 69 0.26 -32.20 -34.35
N THR A 70 -0.81 -32.64 -33.70
CA THR A 70 -1.83 -31.78 -33.07
C THR A 70 -1.20 -30.76 -32.12
N ILE A 71 -1.18 -29.49 -32.52
CA ILE A 71 -0.95 -28.36 -31.62
C ILE A 71 -2.29 -28.11 -30.92
N PRO A 72 -2.42 -28.37 -29.61
CA PRO A 72 -3.65 -28.11 -28.90
C PRO A 72 -3.95 -26.62 -28.95
N GLY A 73 -5.20 -26.34 -29.31
CA GLY A 73 -5.87 -25.05 -29.41
C GLY A 73 -5.14 -23.83 -28.87
N SER A 74 -5.14 -22.79 -29.70
CA SER A 74 -5.27 -21.40 -29.28
C SER A 74 -6.55 -21.21 -28.44
N GLY A 75 -6.58 -21.84 -27.28
CA GLY A 75 -7.32 -21.36 -26.15
C GLY A 75 -6.41 -20.34 -25.51
N PHE A 76 -6.89 -19.11 -25.38
CA PHE A 76 -6.55 -18.36 -24.18
C PHE A 76 -6.71 -19.36 -23.02
N PRO A 77 -5.73 -19.52 -22.12
CA PRO A 77 -6.06 -20.15 -20.86
C PRO A 77 -7.21 -19.30 -20.32
N ASP A 78 -8.41 -19.87 -20.39
CA ASP A 78 -9.52 -19.53 -19.53
C ASP A 78 -8.87 -19.55 -18.16
N VAL A 79 -8.49 -18.34 -17.72
CA VAL A 79 -7.91 -18.12 -16.40
C VAL A 79 -8.99 -18.65 -15.52
N GLU A 80 -8.73 -19.87 -15.02
CA GLU A 80 -9.53 -20.59 -14.06
C GLU A 80 -10.23 -19.54 -13.23
N GLY A 81 -11.56 -19.48 -13.39
CA GLY A 81 -12.42 -18.86 -12.41
C GLY A 81 -12.21 -19.63 -11.13
N LYS A 82 -11.08 -19.39 -10.44
CA LYS A 82 -10.89 -19.67 -9.04
C LYS A 82 -12.02 -18.89 -8.41
N GLU A 83 -13.07 -19.63 -8.10
CA GLU A 83 -14.28 -19.14 -7.50
C GLU A 83 -13.84 -18.31 -6.30
N GLU A 84 -13.95 -16.98 -6.40
CA GLU A 84 -13.85 -16.12 -5.22
C GLU A 84 -14.85 -16.72 -4.22
N PRO A 85 -14.38 -17.24 -3.06
CA PRO A 85 -15.23 -18.00 -2.18
C PRO A 85 -16.45 -17.16 -1.86
N GLN A 86 -17.63 -17.72 -2.16
CA GLN A 86 -18.91 -17.02 -2.02
C GLN A 86 -18.98 -16.45 -0.61
N CYS A 87 -19.24 -15.14 -0.51
CA CYS A 87 -19.22 -14.42 0.75
C CYS A 87 -20.05 -15.19 1.79
N PRO A 88 -19.45 -15.73 2.85
CA PRO A 88 -20.20 -16.45 3.86
C PRO A 88 -21.23 -15.49 4.49
N PRO A 89 -22.43 -15.98 4.83
CA PRO A 89 -23.54 -15.14 5.24
C PRO A 89 -23.15 -14.25 6.42
N GLY A 90 -23.25 -12.93 6.23
CA GLY A 90 -22.99 -11.92 7.26
C GLY A 90 -21.61 -11.25 7.22
N LEU A 91 -20.65 -11.77 6.44
CA LEU A 91 -19.34 -11.11 6.23
C LEU A 91 -19.33 -10.26 4.96
N ARG A 92 -18.45 -9.26 4.95
CA ARG A 92 -18.24 -8.40 3.79
C ARG A 92 -16.82 -8.59 3.26
N GLN A 93 -16.69 -8.58 1.94
CA GLN A 93 -15.40 -8.62 1.26
C GLN A 93 -14.71 -7.26 1.37
N TYR A 94 -13.47 -7.30 1.83
CA TYR A 94 -12.58 -6.15 1.91
C TYR A 94 -11.24 -6.48 1.27
N GLU A 95 -10.62 -5.46 0.73
CA GLU A 95 -9.26 -5.49 0.20
C GLU A 95 -8.48 -4.39 0.91
N THR A 96 -7.40 -4.74 1.61
CA THR A 96 -6.53 -3.75 2.24
C THR A 96 -5.17 -3.76 1.57
N MET A 97 -4.81 -2.61 1.03
CA MET A 97 -3.47 -2.33 0.53
C MET A 97 -2.63 -1.75 1.66
N VAL A 98 -1.50 -2.39 1.92
CA VAL A 98 -0.51 -1.96 2.92
C VAL A 98 0.80 -1.69 2.22
N VAL A 99 1.40 -0.54 2.50
CA VAL A 99 2.73 -0.18 2.05
C VAL A 99 3.66 -0.25 3.25
N LEU A 100 4.67 -1.12 3.18
CA LEU A 100 5.69 -1.28 4.20
C LEU A 100 6.98 -0.52 3.86
N ARG A 101 7.82 -0.31 4.88
CA ARG A 101 9.18 0.22 4.73
C ARG A 101 10.02 -0.68 3.80
N PRO A 102 10.77 -0.13 2.83
CA PRO A 102 11.59 -0.92 1.91
C PRO A 102 12.75 -1.64 2.59
N ASP A 103 13.18 -1.13 3.76
CA ASP A 103 14.28 -1.68 4.55
C ASP A 103 13.94 -3.01 5.25
N MET A 104 12.65 -3.39 5.28
CA MET A 104 12.19 -4.64 5.89
C MET A 104 12.67 -5.85 5.09
N SER A 105 13.29 -6.80 5.77
CA SER A 105 13.73 -8.09 5.22
C SER A 105 12.53 -9.01 4.92
N GLU A 106 12.77 -10.09 4.16
CA GLU A 106 11.71 -11.03 3.80
C GLU A 106 11.13 -11.77 5.01
N ASP A 107 11.97 -12.15 5.97
CA ASP A 107 11.54 -12.81 7.21
C ASP A 107 10.63 -11.90 8.05
N GLU A 108 10.95 -10.61 8.15
CA GLU A 108 10.10 -9.63 8.85
C GLU A 108 8.77 -9.42 8.13
N ARG A 109 8.73 -9.50 6.79
CA ARG A 109 7.48 -9.45 6.01
C ARG A 109 6.62 -10.69 6.24
N LEU A 110 7.24 -11.86 6.36
CA LEU A 110 6.55 -13.11 6.68
C LEU A 110 5.95 -13.03 8.10
N ALA A 111 6.73 -12.56 9.08
CA ALA A 111 6.24 -12.34 10.45
C ALA A 111 5.11 -11.31 10.51
N PHE A 112 5.20 -10.22 9.75
CA PHE A 112 4.13 -9.23 9.62
C PHE A 112 2.86 -9.88 9.07
N THR A 113 2.98 -10.65 7.99
CA THR A 113 1.85 -11.33 7.36
C THR A 113 1.15 -12.27 8.33
N GLN A 114 1.92 -13.11 9.04
CA GLN A 114 1.40 -14.04 10.03
C GLN A 114 0.68 -13.32 11.19
N LYS A 115 1.26 -12.25 11.72
CA LYS A 115 0.66 -11.43 12.80
C LYS A 115 -0.70 -10.86 12.39
N TYR A 116 -0.80 -10.32 11.18
CA TYR A 116 -2.03 -9.68 10.71
C TYR A 116 -3.07 -10.67 10.20
N GLU A 117 -2.64 -11.83 9.70
CA GLU A 117 -3.54 -12.96 9.42
C GLU A 117 -4.20 -13.46 10.70
N GLU A 118 -3.42 -13.68 11.77
CA GLU A 118 -3.96 -14.06 13.08
C GLU A 118 -4.96 -13.02 13.61
N LEU A 119 -4.64 -11.73 13.48
CA LEU A 119 -5.53 -10.64 13.89
C LEU A 119 -6.86 -10.68 13.10
N LEU A 120 -6.81 -10.90 11.79
CA LEU A 120 -8.00 -11.02 10.97
C LEU A 120 -8.83 -12.25 11.35
N VAL A 121 -8.20 -13.40 11.58
CA VAL A 121 -8.87 -14.63 12.03
C VAL A 121 -9.50 -14.44 13.42
N ALA A 122 -8.79 -13.82 14.36
CA ALA A 122 -9.30 -13.47 15.69
C ALA A 122 -10.49 -12.50 15.63
N GLY A 123 -10.49 -11.59 14.65
CA GLY A 123 -11.59 -10.69 14.33
C GLY A 123 -12.81 -11.34 13.67
N GLY A 124 -12.81 -12.67 13.50
CA GLY A 124 -13.84 -13.44 12.80
C GLY A 124 -13.74 -13.37 11.28
N GLY A 125 -12.55 -13.04 10.77
CA GLY A 125 -12.26 -13.02 9.35
C GLY A 125 -12.15 -14.42 8.77
N MET A 126 -12.64 -14.58 7.55
CA MET A 126 -12.56 -15.83 6.78
C MET A 126 -11.90 -15.57 5.43
N TYR A 127 -11.24 -16.59 4.89
CA TYR A 127 -10.52 -16.56 3.60
C TYR A 127 -9.57 -15.36 3.49
N VAL A 128 -8.55 -15.33 4.35
CA VAL A 128 -7.47 -14.34 4.27
C VAL A 128 -6.48 -14.78 3.21
N GLU A 129 -6.40 -14.03 2.12
CA GLU A 129 -5.40 -14.21 1.09
C GLU A 129 -4.44 -13.01 1.12
N VAL A 130 -3.15 -13.30 1.11
CA VAL A 130 -2.10 -12.28 1.14
C VAL A 130 -1.26 -12.38 -0.12
N PHE A 131 -1.25 -11.30 -0.89
CA PHE A 131 -0.48 -11.19 -2.11
C PHE A 131 0.65 -10.16 -1.95
N ASN A 132 1.89 -10.61 -2.11
CA ASN A 132 3.07 -9.76 -2.06
C ASN A 132 3.44 -9.28 -3.47
N ARG A 133 3.39 -7.96 -3.70
CA ARG A 133 3.75 -7.34 -4.99
C ARG A 133 5.23 -6.93 -5.08
N GLY A 134 5.99 -7.08 -3.99
CA GLY A 134 7.40 -6.69 -3.93
C GLY A 134 7.62 -5.18 -3.75
N VAL A 135 8.86 -4.76 -3.97
CA VAL A 135 9.32 -3.37 -3.82
C VAL A 135 9.02 -2.60 -5.11
N ILE A 136 8.28 -1.50 -5.00
CA ILE A 136 7.94 -0.62 -6.13
C ILE A 136 8.24 0.83 -5.72
N PRO A 137 8.84 1.64 -6.60
CA PRO A 137 9.07 3.05 -6.32
C PRO A 137 7.74 3.81 -6.17
N LEU A 138 7.70 4.67 -5.17
CA LEU A 138 6.57 5.53 -4.86
C LEU A 138 6.55 6.74 -5.80
N ALA A 139 5.35 7.26 -6.08
CA ALA A 139 5.19 8.46 -6.90
C ALA A 139 5.82 9.73 -6.24
N TYR A 140 5.96 9.73 -4.92
CA TYR A 140 6.56 10.80 -4.13
C TYR A 140 7.07 10.26 -2.80
N GLY A 141 7.99 10.99 -2.16
CA GLY A 141 8.56 10.61 -0.88
C GLY A 141 7.54 10.69 0.26
N ILE A 142 7.35 9.58 0.99
CA ILE A 142 6.47 9.51 2.17
C ILE A 142 7.31 9.67 3.43
N ARG A 143 6.89 10.60 4.31
CA ARG A 143 7.51 10.81 5.62
C ARG A 143 6.73 10.06 6.70
N LYS A 144 7.38 9.17 7.46
CA LYS A 144 6.80 8.48 8.61
C LYS A 144 7.62 8.80 9.86
N LYS A 145 6.93 9.05 10.97
CA LYS A 145 7.54 9.16 12.29
C LYS A 145 7.38 7.84 13.01
N ASN A 146 8.48 7.29 13.51
CA ASN A 146 8.47 6.06 14.32
C ASN A 146 8.16 6.40 15.79
N LYS A 147 7.81 5.39 16.59
CA LYS A 147 7.66 5.55 18.06
C LYS A 147 8.94 6.02 18.74
N ALA A 148 10.10 5.69 18.17
CA ALA A 148 11.41 6.16 18.62
C ALA A 148 11.67 7.66 18.32
N GLY A 149 10.78 8.35 17.61
CA GLY A 149 10.91 9.77 17.26
C GLY A 149 11.68 10.05 15.97
N GLU A 150 12.21 9.02 15.32
CA GLU A 150 12.87 9.12 14.03
C GLU A 150 11.89 9.50 12.92
N SER A 151 12.27 10.44 12.06
CA SER A 151 11.48 10.87 10.89
C SER A 151 12.13 10.35 9.62
N ASN A 152 11.66 9.21 9.13
CA ASN A 152 12.20 8.58 7.93
C ASN A 152 11.42 9.02 6.68
N THR A 153 12.13 9.19 5.57
CA THR A 153 11.55 9.53 4.26
C THR A 153 11.83 8.38 3.29
N TYR A 154 10.78 7.79 2.76
CA TYR A 154 10.87 6.63 1.85
C TYR A 154 10.50 7.03 0.43
N LEU A 155 11.31 6.61 -0.54
CA LEU A 155 11.03 6.73 -1.98
C LEU A 155 10.51 5.43 -2.58
N ASP A 156 10.77 4.30 -1.92
CA ASP A 156 10.29 2.99 -2.30
C ASP A 156 9.39 2.42 -1.20
N GLY A 157 8.54 1.45 -1.55
CA GLY A 157 7.71 0.73 -0.59
C GLY A 157 7.42 -0.68 -1.05
N ILE A 158 7.23 -1.58 -0.08
CA ILE A 158 6.78 -2.94 -0.38
C ILE A 158 5.27 -2.97 -0.30
N TYR A 159 4.63 -3.46 -1.36
CA TYR A 159 3.17 -3.51 -1.43
C TYR A 159 2.66 -4.90 -1.05
N LEU A 160 1.90 -4.95 0.04
CA LEU A 160 1.15 -6.14 0.45
C LEU A 160 -0.34 -5.89 0.25
N LEU A 161 -1.00 -6.89 -0.34
CA LEU A 161 -2.43 -6.86 -0.55
C LEU A 161 -3.11 -7.97 0.24
N PHE A 162 -4.04 -7.58 1.10
CA PHE A 162 -4.86 -8.49 1.88
C PHE A 162 -6.26 -8.51 1.30
N THR A 163 -6.69 -9.67 0.79
CA THR A 163 -8.09 -9.93 0.42
C THR A 163 -8.71 -10.79 1.50
N TYR A 164 -9.78 -10.32 2.13
CA TYR A 164 -10.39 -11.03 3.26
C TYR A 164 -11.87 -10.72 3.42
N PHE A 165 -12.58 -11.62 4.07
CA PHE A 165 -13.97 -11.39 4.48
C PHE A 165 -13.99 -11.15 5.98
N THR A 166 -14.51 -10.00 6.42
CA THR A 166 -14.61 -9.72 7.86
C THR A 166 -15.91 -9.01 8.23
N LYS A 167 -16.18 -8.96 9.53
CA LYS A 167 -17.25 -8.16 10.11
C LYS A 167 -16.88 -6.68 10.00
N PRO A 168 -17.84 -5.79 9.73
CA PRO A 168 -17.56 -4.35 9.64
C PRO A 168 -17.07 -3.75 10.97
N GLU A 169 -17.43 -4.37 12.10
CA GLU A 169 -17.01 -3.94 13.44
C GLU A 169 -15.51 -4.15 13.67
N SER A 170 -14.96 -5.30 13.24
CA SER A 170 -13.55 -5.65 13.39
C SER A 170 -12.61 -4.87 12.45
N LEU A 171 -13.16 -4.16 11.46
CA LEU A 171 -12.35 -3.40 10.51
C LEU A 171 -11.73 -2.15 11.16
N SER A 172 -12.40 -1.53 12.12
CA SER A 172 -11.87 -0.33 12.81
C SER A 172 -10.61 -0.67 13.59
N THR A 173 -10.67 -1.73 14.40
CA THR A 173 -9.53 -2.18 15.20
C THR A 173 -8.36 -2.59 14.31
N PHE A 174 -8.62 -3.31 13.22
CA PHE A 174 -7.60 -3.66 12.23
C PHE A 174 -6.96 -2.43 11.57
N GLY A 175 -7.75 -1.42 11.20
CA GLY A 175 -7.23 -0.17 10.65
C GLY A 175 -6.36 0.60 11.64
N GLU A 176 -6.79 0.67 12.90
CA GLU A 176 -6.05 1.31 13.99
C GLU A 176 -4.72 0.61 14.28
N THR A 177 -4.70 -0.74 14.30
CA THR A 177 -3.44 -1.49 14.50
C THR A 177 -2.47 -1.30 13.34
N LEU A 178 -2.94 -1.23 12.09
CA LEU A 178 -2.09 -0.92 10.94
C LEU A 178 -1.50 0.50 11.01
N LEU A 179 -2.28 1.48 11.49
CA LEU A 179 -1.77 2.85 11.64
C LEU A 179 -0.78 2.99 12.79
N ALA A 180 -0.98 2.22 13.87
CA ALA A 180 -0.14 2.21 15.06
C ALA A 180 1.20 1.50 14.87
N ASP A 181 1.34 0.65 13.86
CA ASP A 181 2.60 -0.01 13.54
C ASP A 181 3.55 0.92 12.77
N ASP A 182 4.83 0.84 13.12
CA ASP A 182 5.88 1.69 12.54
C ASP A 182 6.34 1.17 11.16
N ASP A 183 6.19 -0.13 10.93
CA ASP A 183 6.54 -0.79 9.67
C ASP A 183 5.61 -0.40 8.52
N VAL A 184 4.38 0.01 8.85
CA VAL A 184 3.38 0.46 7.88
C VAL A 184 3.55 1.95 7.64
N ILE A 185 4.00 2.30 6.43
CA ILE A 185 4.14 3.70 6.03
C ILE A 185 2.82 4.27 5.50
N ARG A 186 1.96 3.41 4.93
CA ARG A 186 0.60 3.77 4.49
C ARG A 186 -0.29 2.54 4.46
N SER A 187 -1.53 2.69 4.90
CA SER A 187 -2.58 1.69 4.76
C SER A 187 -3.82 2.29 4.12
N SER A 188 -4.52 1.49 3.32
CA SER A 188 -5.81 1.86 2.75
C SER A 188 -6.67 0.62 2.57
N SER A 189 -7.87 0.66 3.16
CA SER A 189 -8.84 -0.43 3.08
C SER A 189 -9.99 -0.06 2.15
N PHE A 190 -10.39 -1.00 1.31
CA PHE A 190 -11.44 -0.86 0.30
C PHE A 190 -12.51 -1.92 0.53
N LYS A 191 -13.77 -1.52 0.42
CA LYS A 191 -14.88 -2.46 0.33
C LYS A 191 -15.09 -2.86 -1.12
N ILE A 192 -14.96 -4.15 -1.41
CA ILE A 192 -15.14 -4.66 -2.77
C ILE A 192 -16.63 -4.78 -3.09
N ARG A 193 -16.98 -4.31 -4.30
CA ARG A 193 -18.33 -4.40 -4.87
C ARG A 193 -18.20 -4.87 -6.30
N LYS A 194 -19.08 -5.78 -6.73
CA LYS A 194 -19.13 -6.24 -8.11
C LYS A 194 -19.34 -5.05 -9.05
N ARG A 195 -18.38 -4.81 -9.94
CA ARG A 195 -18.46 -3.77 -10.98
C ARG A 195 -19.53 -4.18 -11.98
N LYS A 196 -20.53 -3.31 -12.20
CA LYS A 196 -21.46 -3.45 -13.33
C LYS A 196 -20.90 -2.62 -14.47
N LEU A 197 -20.47 -3.31 -15.53
CA LEU A 197 -20.16 -2.68 -16.81
C LEU A 197 -21.48 -2.49 -17.56
N PHE A 198 -21.75 -1.25 -17.97
CA PHE A 198 -22.87 -0.89 -18.84
C PHE A 198 -22.42 -0.95 -20.30
#